data_AF-A0A4Y2RIC5-F1
#
_entry.id   AF-A0A4Y2RIC5-F1
#
_cell.length_a   1.000
_cell.length_b   1.000
_cell.length_c   1.000
_cell.angle_alpha   90.00
_cell.angle_beta   90.00
_cell.angle_gamma   90.00
#
_symmetry.space_group_name_H-M   'P 1'
#
loop_
_entity.id
_entity.type
_entity.pdbx_description
1 polymer ?
#
loop_
_entity_poly.entity_id
_entity_poly.type
_entity_poly.pdbx_seq_one_letter_code
_entity_poly.pdbx_strand_id
1 'polypeptide(L)'
;MWHNGLIYKLIKFKIPNYLIVILINYLRNRTFRVKLNHTLSDIGSIKAGTPQGSILSPLLYTIYTSDFPKTNQIMNCFFADDTAILAQGSTINYVIHTLQKGLNNIEKWCTLWRVAINTDKTHAVMFRKGTSRKELNTLSFFDEDLTWDKEVK
;
A
#
# COMPACT_ATOMS: atom_id res chain seq x y z
N MET A 1 -7.15 5.17 -2.63
CA MET A 1 -8.07 4.06 -2.97
C MET A 1 -8.92 4.43 -4.18
N TRP A 2 -8.86 3.66 -5.26
CA TRP A 2 -9.64 3.90 -6.48
C TRP A 2 -11.06 3.35 -6.35
N HIS A 3 -12.08 4.19 -6.55
CA HIS A 3 -13.48 3.81 -6.31
C HIS A 3 -13.97 2.68 -7.21
N ASN A 4 -13.69 2.73 -8.51
CA ASN A 4 -14.14 1.66 -9.42
C ASN A 4 -13.45 0.33 -9.11
N GLY A 5 -12.17 0.37 -8.71
CA GLY A 5 -11.45 -0.83 -8.25
C GLY A 5 -12.08 -1.44 -7.00
N LEU A 6 -12.49 -0.61 -6.03
CA LEU A 6 -13.21 -1.08 -4.85
C LEU A 6 -14.57 -1.70 -5.22
N ILE A 7 -15.35 -1.05 -6.07
CA ILE A 7 -16.67 -1.56 -6.52
C ILE A 7 -16.50 -2.92 -7.19
N TYR A 8 -15.52 -3.06 -8.07
CA TYR A 8 -15.18 -4.34 -8.69
C TYR A 8 -14.89 -5.42 -7.64
N LYS A 9 -14.09 -5.11 -6.60
CA LYS A 9 -13.80 -6.06 -5.51
C LYS A 9 -15.06 -6.42 -4.72
N LEU A 10 -15.91 -5.46 -4.38
CA LEU A 10 -17.18 -5.69 -3.67
C LEU A 10 -18.10 -6.65 -4.46
N ILE A 11 -18.19 -6.48 -5.78
CA ILE A 11 -18.94 -7.41 -6.65
C ILE A 11 -18.29 -8.80 -6.63
N LYS A 12 -16.97 -8.89 -6.73
CA LYS A 12 -16.22 -10.16 -6.66
C LYS A 12 -16.42 -10.89 -5.32
N PHE A 13 -16.55 -10.15 -4.22
CA PHE A 13 -16.88 -10.68 -2.90
C PHE A 13 -18.35 -11.09 -2.73
N LYS A 14 -19.18 -10.95 -3.78
CA LYS A 14 -20.61 -11.27 -3.77
C LYS A 14 -21.38 -10.51 -2.69
N ILE A 15 -20.95 -9.28 -2.39
CA ILE A 15 -21.70 -8.38 -1.51
C ILE A 15 -23.05 -8.07 -2.16
N PRO A 16 -24.17 -8.08 -1.42
CA PRO A 16 -25.49 -7.76 -1.97
C PRO A 16 -25.53 -6.41 -2.70
N ASN A 17 -26.17 -6.38 -3.87
CA ASN A 17 -26.21 -5.20 -4.73
C ASN A 17 -26.69 -3.92 -4.02
N TYR A 18 -27.68 -4.05 -3.12
CA TYR A 18 -28.20 -2.90 -2.38
C TYR A 18 -27.14 -2.26 -1.46
N LEU A 19 -26.26 -3.06 -0.83
CA LEU A 19 -25.14 -2.56 -0.03
C LEU A 19 -24.09 -1.89 -0.93
N ILE A 20 -23.81 -2.46 -2.10
CA ILE A 20 -22.88 -1.85 -3.06
C ILE A 20 -23.39 -0.47 -3.50
N VAL A 21 -24.68 -0.33 -3.79
CA VAL A 21 -25.29 0.96 -4.15
C VAL A 21 -25.16 1.97 -3.02
N ILE A 22 -25.37 1.56 -1.76
CA ILE A 22 -25.15 2.43 -0.60
C ILE A 22 -23.68 2.89 -0.54
N LEU A 23 -22.72 1.99 -0.73
CA LEU A 23 -21.30 2.32 -0.72
C LEU A 23 -20.88 3.23 -1.89
N ILE A 24 -21.47 3.05 -3.08
CA ILE A 24 -21.27 3.96 -4.22
C ILE A 24 -21.76 5.37 -3.86
N ASN A 25 -22.97 5.47 -3.30
CA ASN A 25 -23.53 6.75 -2.88
C ASN A 25 -22.71 7.41 -1.76
N TYR A 26 -22.14 6.60 -0.88
CA TYR A 26 -21.24 7.04 0.18
C TYR A 26 -19.92 7.64 -0.35
N LEU A 27 -19.41 7.16 -1.49
CA LEU A 27 -18.11 7.55 -2.05
C LEU A 27 -18.17 8.64 -3.12
N ARG A 28 -19.28 8.76 -3.85
CA ARG A 28 -19.46 9.67 -5.01
C ARG A 28 -19.58 11.15 -4.61
N ASN A 29 -19.22 12.03 -5.54
CA ASN A 29 -19.46 13.49 -5.48
C ASN A 29 -19.01 14.18 -4.19
N ARG A 30 -17.97 13.64 -3.54
CA ARG A 30 -17.43 14.22 -2.32
C ARG A 30 -16.60 15.45 -2.64
N THR A 31 -16.68 16.43 -1.76
CA THR A 31 -15.93 17.70 -1.86
C THR A 31 -15.26 18.03 -0.53
N PHE A 32 -14.27 18.92 -0.57
CA PHE A 32 -13.60 19.44 0.61
C PHE A 32 -13.27 20.92 0.45
N ARG A 33 -13.08 21.60 1.58
CA ARG A 33 -12.50 22.95 1.68
C ARG A 33 -11.57 22.97 2.87
N VAL A 34 -10.53 23.80 2.80
CA VAL A 34 -9.61 24.05 3.91
C VAL A 34 -9.97 25.39 4.54
N LYS A 35 -10.08 25.43 5.87
CA LYS A 35 -10.26 26.68 6.63
C LYS A 35 -8.97 27.01 7.35
N LEU A 36 -8.43 28.20 7.11
CA LEU A 36 -7.30 28.76 7.85
C LEU A 36 -7.76 30.10 8.45
N ASN A 37 -7.82 30.16 9.79
CA ASN A 37 -8.39 31.29 10.53
C ASN A 37 -9.80 31.65 10.03
N HIS A 38 -9.97 32.83 9.42
CA HIS A 38 -11.24 33.33 8.90
C HIS A 38 -11.41 33.14 7.39
N THR A 39 -10.44 32.49 6.73
CA THR A 39 -10.43 32.32 5.27
C THR A 39 -10.72 30.86 4.90
N LEU A 40 -11.52 30.67 3.85
CA LEU A 40 -11.81 29.37 3.27
C LEU A 40 -11.17 29.26 1.88
N SER A 41 -10.56 28.11 1.58
CA SER A 41 -10.12 27.78 0.21
C SER A 41 -11.30 27.60 -0.73
N ASP A 42 -11.06 27.48 -2.03
CA ASP A 42 -12.06 27.00 -2.98
C ASP A 42 -12.51 25.56 -2.69
N ILE A 43 -13.63 25.16 -3.29
CA ILE A 43 -14.18 23.80 -3.18
C ILE A 43 -13.36 22.87 -4.07
N GLY A 44 -12.67 21.92 -3.44
CA GLY A 44 -12.01 20.80 -4.10
C GLY A 44 -12.93 19.59 -4.25
N SER A 45 -12.83 18.86 -5.35
CA SER A 45 -13.53 17.58 -5.56
C SER A 45 -12.63 16.39 -5.20
N ILE A 46 -13.18 15.39 -4.51
CA ILE A 46 -12.47 14.18 -4.11
C ILE A 46 -12.75 13.05 -5.11
N LYS A 47 -11.73 12.68 -5.88
CA LYS A 47 -11.82 11.64 -6.92
C LYS A 47 -11.43 10.23 -6.45
N ALA A 48 -10.82 10.10 -5.26
CA ALA A 48 -10.32 8.84 -4.72
C ALA A 48 -10.29 8.87 -3.18
N GLY A 49 -10.16 7.69 -2.56
CA GLY A 49 -10.10 7.52 -1.11
C GLY A 49 -11.47 7.36 -0.46
N THR A 50 -11.50 7.33 0.87
CA THR A 50 -12.73 7.30 1.68
C THR A 50 -12.82 8.57 2.52
N PRO A 51 -13.95 8.84 3.19
CA PRO A 51 -14.04 9.95 4.16
C PRO A 51 -13.12 9.71 5.36
N GLN A 52 -12.25 10.68 5.65
CA GLN A 52 -11.42 10.63 6.85
C GLN A 52 -12.29 10.72 8.10
N GLY A 53 -12.01 9.90 9.12
CA GLY A 53 -12.81 9.82 10.35
C GLY A 53 -14.06 8.94 10.24
N SER A 54 -14.29 8.27 9.11
CA SER A 54 -15.39 7.31 8.99
C SER A 54 -15.03 5.93 9.55
N ILE A 55 -15.98 5.33 10.26
CA ILE A 55 -15.95 3.96 10.77
C ILE A 55 -15.87 2.93 9.62
N LEU A 56 -16.41 3.25 8.45
CA LEU A 56 -16.38 2.34 7.29
C LEU A 56 -15.04 2.39 6.53
N SER A 57 -14.25 3.45 6.70
CA SER A 57 -12.99 3.63 5.96
C SER A 57 -12.00 2.47 6.16
N PRO A 58 -11.72 2.00 7.39
CA PRO A 58 -10.83 0.87 7.60
C PRO A 58 -11.36 -0.42 6.96
N LEU A 59 -12.65 -0.69 7.06
CA LEU A 59 -13.26 -1.89 6.47
C LEU A 59 -13.12 -1.90 4.94
N LEU A 60 -13.43 -0.76 4.29
CA LEU A 60 -13.30 -0.62 2.85
C LEU A 60 -11.84 -0.75 2.41
N TYR A 61 -10.90 -0.23 3.19
CA TYR A 61 -9.48 -0.38 2.93
C TYR A 61 -9.04 -1.85 3.02
N THR A 62 -9.46 -2.59 4.05
CA THR A 62 -9.18 -4.04 4.19
C THR A 62 -9.72 -4.84 3.00
N ILE A 63 -10.94 -4.54 2.53
CA ILE A 63 -11.49 -5.16 1.32
C ILE A 63 -10.66 -4.78 0.09
N TYR A 64 -10.20 -3.55 0.03
CA TYR A 64 -9.40 -3.06 -1.08
C TYR A 64 -8.00 -3.69 -1.15
N THR A 65 -7.40 -4.04 -0.02
CA THR A 65 -6.05 -4.64 0.03
C THR A 65 -6.07 -6.15 0.21
N SER A 66 -7.25 -6.79 0.27
CA SER A 66 -7.39 -8.22 0.60
C SER A 66 -6.64 -9.18 -0.33
N ASP A 67 -6.41 -8.77 -1.57
CA ASP A 67 -5.73 -9.54 -2.62
C ASP A 67 -4.27 -9.08 -2.83
N PHE A 68 -3.68 -8.42 -1.84
CA PHE A 68 -2.25 -8.07 -1.86
C PHE A 68 -1.39 -9.30 -2.18
N PRO A 69 -0.31 -9.16 -2.98
CA PRO A 69 0.48 -10.30 -3.43
C PRO A 69 1.03 -11.15 -2.27
N LYS A 70 0.83 -12.47 -2.35
CA LYS A 70 1.33 -13.42 -1.36
C LYS A 70 2.24 -14.43 -2.06
N THR A 71 3.42 -14.66 -1.49
CA THR A 71 4.35 -15.70 -1.91
C THR A 71 4.85 -16.45 -0.68
N ASN A 72 5.17 -17.73 -0.81
CA ASN A 72 5.56 -18.56 0.35
C ASN A 72 6.87 -18.10 1.00
N GLN A 73 7.70 -17.36 0.26
CA GLN A 73 9.00 -16.87 0.71
C GLN A 73 8.94 -15.48 1.34
N ILE A 74 7.77 -14.83 1.31
CA ILE A 74 7.59 -13.47 1.84
C ILE A 74 6.49 -13.48 2.88
N MET A 75 6.83 -12.99 4.06
CA MET A 75 5.88 -12.66 5.10
C MET A 75 5.44 -11.21 4.93
N ASN A 76 4.15 -10.98 4.75
CA ASN A 76 3.58 -9.65 4.70
C ASN A 76 3.01 -9.28 6.08
N CYS A 77 3.38 -8.12 6.58
CA CYS A 77 2.86 -7.52 7.80
C CYS A 77 2.13 -6.23 7.43
N PHE A 78 0.86 -6.11 7.81
CA PHE A 78 0.03 -4.94 7.51
C PHE A 78 -0.45 -4.29 8.80
N PHE A 79 -0.38 -2.97 8.86
CA PHE A 79 -1.03 -2.16 9.88
C PHE A 79 -1.57 -0.89 9.24
N ALA A 80 -2.88 -0.83 9.01
CA ALA A 80 -3.50 0.23 8.21
C ALA A 80 -2.77 0.43 6.86
N ASP A 81 -2.26 1.62 6.57
CA ASP A 81 -1.47 1.93 5.38
C ASP A 81 -0.01 1.50 5.45
N ASP A 82 0.52 1.24 6.65
CA ASP A 82 1.88 0.73 6.80
C ASP A 82 1.97 -0.75 6.44
N THR A 83 2.91 -1.07 5.57
CA THR A 83 3.15 -2.44 5.10
C THR A 83 4.63 -2.75 5.18
N ALA A 84 4.96 -3.87 5.82
CA ALA A 84 6.31 -4.43 5.81
C ALA A 84 6.30 -5.80 5.12
N ILE A 85 7.32 -6.06 4.32
CA ILE A 85 7.57 -7.38 3.73
C ILE A 85 8.88 -7.93 4.24
N LEU A 86 8.88 -9.20 4.62
CA LEU A 86 10.04 -9.86 5.20
C LEU A 86 10.38 -11.12 4.39
N ALA A 87 11.66 -11.28 4.08
CA ALA A 87 12.20 -12.52 3.53
C ALA A 87 13.33 -13.01 4.45
N GLN A 88 13.42 -14.33 4.60
CA GLN A 88 14.46 -14.99 5.39
C GLN A 88 15.17 -16.04 4.54
N GLY A 89 16.47 -16.21 4.79
CA GLY A 89 17.25 -17.27 4.18
C GLY A 89 18.68 -17.31 4.70
N SER A 90 19.40 -18.38 4.35
CA SER A 90 20.78 -18.60 4.82
C SER A 90 21.81 -17.75 4.11
N THR A 91 21.47 -17.14 2.96
CA THR A 91 22.38 -16.30 2.19
C THR A 91 21.76 -14.95 1.86
N ILE A 92 22.60 -13.91 1.88
CA ILE A 92 22.20 -12.52 1.56
C ILE A 92 21.62 -12.45 0.14
N ASN A 93 22.28 -13.08 -0.84
CA ASN A 93 21.83 -13.06 -2.23
C ASN A 93 20.44 -13.68 -2.39
N TYR A 94 20.15 -14.77 -1.68
CA TYR A 94 18.82 -15.37 -1.69
C TYR A 94 17.76 -14.42 -1.12
N VAL A 95 18.05 -13.76 0.00
CA VAL A 95 17.13 -12.80 0.63
C VAL A 95 16.88 -11.61 -0.29
N ILE A 96 17.92 -11.00 -0.85
CA ILE A 96 17.78 -9.86 -1.77
C ILE A 96 16.98 -10.26 -3.01
N HIS A 97 17.30 -11.40 -3.63
CA HIS A 97 16.57 -11.88 -4.80
C HIS A 97 15.09 -12.14 -4.49
N THR A 98 14.82 -12.72 -3.31
CA THR A 98 13.45 -13.00 -2.86
C THR A 98 12.67 -11.70 -2.61
N LEU A 99 13.28 -10.72 -1.94
CA LEU A 99 12.68 -9.40 -1.72
C LEU A 99 12.41 -8.70 -3.04
N GLN A 100 13.37 -8.68 -3.97
CA GLN A 100 13.19 -8.06 -5.29
C GLN A 100 12.02 -8.68 -6.06
N LYS A 101 11.92 -10.02 -6.05
CA LYS A 101 10.78 -10.72 -6.66
C LYS A 101 9.44 -10.32 -6.01
N GLY A 102 9.44 -10.12 -4.69
CA GLY A 102 8.33 -9.58 -3.93
C GLY A 102 7.91 -8.18 -4.37
N LEU A 103 8.87 -7.26 -4.37
CA LEU A 103 8.70 -5.87 -4.80
C LEU A 103 8.12 -5.81 -6.23
N ASN A 104 8.65 -6.59 -7.16
CA ASN A 104 8.15 -6.64 -8.54
C ASN A 104 6.68 -7.09 -8.62
N ASN A 105 6.23 -8.00 -7.76
CA ASN A 105 4.83 -8.42 -7.70
C ASN A 105 3.93 -7.34 -7.08
N ILE A 106 4.43 -6.68 -6.04
CA ILE A 106 3.75 -5.56 -5.37
C ILE A 106 3.59 -4.39 -6.34
N GLU A 107 4.64 -4.06 -7.10
CA GLU A 107 4.62 -3.00 -8.11
C GLU A 107 3.55 -3.24 -9.18
N LYS A 108 3.48 -4.47 -9.70
CA LYS A 108 2.43 -4.90 -10.64
C LYS A 108 1.03 -4.75 -10.02
N TRP A 109 0.87 -5.18 -8.78
CA TRP A 109 -0.41 -5.08 -8.06
C TRP A 109 -0.80 -3.63 -7.79
N CYS A 110 0.13 -2.78 -7.36
CA CYS A 110 -0.08 -1.36 -7.14
C CYS A 110 -0.45 -0.65 -8.44
N THR A 111 0.22 -0.98 -9.55
CA THR A 111 -0.12 -0.46 -10.88
C THR A 111 -1.53 -0.86 -11.30
N LEU A 112 -1.88 -2.15 -11.16
CA LEU A 112 -3.20 -2.67 -11.48
C LEU A 112 -4.31 -1.98 -10.67
N TRP A 113 -4.08 -1.81 -9.36
CA TRP A 113 -5.04 -1.22 -8.44
C TRP A 113 -4.86 0.28 -8.25
N ARG A 114 -4.01 0.96 -9.02
CA ARG A 114 -3.76 2.41 -8.93
C ARG A 114 -3.45 2.86 -7.50
N VAL A 115 -2.64 2.08 -6.79
CA VAL A 115 -2.12 2.41 -5.46
C VAL A 115 -0.83 3.19 -5.65
N ALA A 116 -0.85 4.46 -5.27
CA ALA A 116 0.36 5.27 -5.22
C ALA A 116 1.18 4.86 -4.01
N ILE A 117 2.46 4.55 -4.22
CA ILE A 117 3.44 4.29 -3.18
C ILE A 117 4.34 5.51 -3.04
N ASN A 118 4.77 5.78 -1.81
CA ASN A 118 5.78 6.76 -1.53
C ASN A 118 7.12 6.04 -1.37
N THR A 119 7.91 6.01 -2.43
CA THR A 119 9.23 5.38 -2.50
C THR A 119 10.23 6.06 -1.56
N ASP A 120 10.17 7.39 -1.41
CA ASP A 120 11.02 8.14 -0.47
C ASP A 120 10.88 7.69 1.00
N LYS A 121 9.69 7.21 1.37
CA LYS A 121 9.39 6.67 2.70
C LYS A 121 9.56 5.16 2.81
N THR A 122 9.93 4.50 1.71
CA THR A 122 10.12 3.05 1.67
C THR A 122 11.59 2.74 1.91
N HIS A 123 11.87 1.99 2.98
CA HIS A 123 13.23 1.68 3.41
C HIS A 123 13.47 0.18 3.47
N ALA A 124 14.69 -0.24 3.11
CA ALA A 124 15.12 -1.64 3.22
C ALA A 124 16.05 -1.79 4.44
N VAL A 125 15.78 -2.79 5.29
CA VAL A 125 16.61 -3.07 6.47
C VAL A 125 17.05 -4.53 6.44
N MET A 126 18.35 -4.78 6.67
CA MET A 126 18.92 -6.12 6.71
C MET A 126 19.34 -6.54 8.12
N PHE A 127 18.66 -7.55 8.66
CA PHE A 127 19.02 -8.17 9.94
C PHE A 127 19.91 -9.40 9.71
N ARG A 128 21.10 -9.43 10.32
CA ARG A 128 22.03 -10.58 10.28
C ARG A 128 22.90 -10.67 11.53
N LYS A 129 23.38 -11.87 11.85
CA LYS A 129 24.33 -12.08 12.95
C LYS A 129 25.75 -11.68 12.53
N GLY A 130 26.32 -10.67 13.20
CA GLY A 130 27.68 -10.16 12.95
C GLY A 130 27.75 -9.02 11.93
N THR A 131 28.88 -8.32 11.90
CA THR A 131 29.14 -7.19 11.01
C THR A 131 29.96 -7.62 9.80
N SER A 132 29.32 -7.76 8.64
CA SER A 132 30.02 -7.85 7.35
C SER A 132 30.08 -6.45 6.71
N ARG A 133 31.22 -6.08 6.13
CA ARG A 133 31.37 -4.84 5.35
C ARG A 133 31.03 -5.02 3.87
N LYS A 134 30.52 -6.20 3.45
CA LYS A 134 30.08 -6.39 2.07
C LYS A 134 28.93 -5.44 1.76
N GLU A 135 29.10 -4.67 0.69
CA GLU A 135 28.04 -3.91 0.06
C GLU A 135 26.91 -4.87 -0.33
N LEU A 136 25.69 -4.44 -0.02
CA LEU A 136 24.48 -5.16 -0.38
C LEU A 136 24.07 -4.72 -1.77
N ASN A 137 23.62 -5.65 -2.61
CA ASN A 137 23.00 -5.29 -3.86
C ASN A 137 21.76 -4.43 -3.59
N THR A 138 21.58 -3.38 -4.38
CA THR A 138 20.43 -2.48 -4.28
C THR A 138 19.14 -3.21 -4.65
N LEU A 139 18.05 -2.83 -3.98
CA LEU A 139 16.70 -3.24 -4.36
C LEU A 139 16.07 -2.12 -5.16
N SER A 140 15.39 -2.43 -6.26
CA SER A 140 14.65 -1.44 -7.05
C SER A 140 13.16 -1.55 -6.79
N PHE A 141 12.46 -0.42 -6.76
CA PHE A 141 11.00 -0.38 -6.61
C PHE A 141 10.44 0.84 -7.35
N PHE A 142 9.55 0.62 -8.33
CA PHE A 142 9.06 1.67 -9.24
C PHE A 142 10.19 2.43 -9.94
N ASP A 143 11.15 1.69 -10.51
CA ASP A 143 12.35 2.24 -11.18
C ASP A 143 13.26 3.12 -10.29
N GLU A 144 13.04 3.14 -8.97
CA GLU A 144 13.88 3.83 -8.01
C GLU A 144 14.66 2.85 -7.12
N ASP A 145 15.88 3.21 -6.78
CA ASP A 145 16.75 2.43 -5.91
C ASP A 145 16.41 2.68 -4.44
N LEU A 146 16.08 1.61 -3.71
CA LEU A 146 15.82 1.67 -2.28
C LEU A 146 17.13 1.75 -1.48
N THR A 147 17.11 2.61 -0.47
CA THR A 147 18.23 2.78 0.47
C THR A 147 18.22 1.69 1.54
N TRP A 148 19.43 1.21 1.89
CA TRP A 148 19.64 0.28 2.99
C TRP A 148 19.88 1.03 4.29
N ASP A 149 18.92 0.94 5.21
CA ASP A 149 19.00 1.54 6.54
C ASP A 149 19.50 0.54 7.60
N LYS A 150 20.06 1.09 8.67
CA LYS A 150 20.61 0.30 9.79
C LYS A 150 19.56 -0.10 10.81
N GLU A 151 18.44 0.62 10.85
CA GLU A 151 17.38 0.45 11.83
C GLU A 151 16.03 0.82 11.24
N VAL A 152 14.96 0.32 11.86
CA VAL A 152 13.58 0.70 11.53
C VAL A 152 13.27 1.95 12.35
N LYS A 153 12.84 3.03 11.69
CA LYS A 153 12.39 4.27 12.36
C LYS A 153 11.05 4.09 13.08
#